data_AF-A0A9P9FZL0-F1
#
_entry.id   AF-A0A9P9FZL0-F1
#
_cell.length_a   1.000
_cell.length_b   1.000
_cell.length_c   1.000
_cell.angle_alpha   90.00
_cell.angle_beta   90.00
_cell.angle_gamma   90.00
#
_symmetry.space_group_name_H-M   'P 1'
#
loop_
_entity.id
_entity.type
_entity.pdbx_description
1 polymer ?
#
loop_
_entity_poly.entity_id
_entity_poly.type
_entity_poly.pdbx_seq_one_letter_code
_entity_poly.pdbx_strand_id
1 'polypeptide(L)'
;MINAFACNFRINGEPNTDIGEANYLNQRIFKRLSYTIEDDKTPISDRPLFLTSSSFSEKAYGKCLTDFKRRLELSNEQHPAHGDLAFLVNVTMSPWPTDSPFLESFVTSFRKISEEEVQHVLACNIEKPDFHGFVMQCHDKIYLVHIPMFNMAAHHWQVIITAELPGEVKELYQKLQKENPDKFYTLANFEPEKLGNLLESTGDVEFCMDDGIPADGAEPLAKFKLPKIEVVVKRSMSYDDLDKKYQDRMAFYLYGSNAEANIDHVLRTSPNAQLSGDRVKLNLEPALSDEQLGKGVVAVLEDVFENSIQPLPQEENEEGTLVVKTDAPGLSLVPDHEHRVSVYNNYDDFLGGTKPIASCDLSLTSKIIADWGMVNMD
;
A
#
# COMPACT_ATOMS: atom_id res chain seq x y z
N MET A 1 -16.36 -34.40 -7.27
CA MET A 1 -15.88 -33.64 -8.46
C MET A 1 -15.22 -32.36 -7.97
N ILE A 2 -14.11 -31.93 -8.55
CA ILE A 2 -13.38 -30.70 -8.15
C ILE A 2 -13.30 -29.80 -9.39
N ASN A 3 -13.96 -28.64 -9.32
CA ASN A 3 -13.98 -27.66 -10.39
C ASN A 3 -13.18 -26.43 -9.96
N ALA A 4 -12.07 -26.16 -10.64
CA ALA A 4 -11.26 -24.96 -10.46
C ALA A 4 -11.63 -23.93 -11.54
N PHE A 5 -11.86 -22.69 -11.16
CA PHE A 5 -12.20 -21.59 -12.05
C PHE A 5 -11.73 -20.26 -11.46
N ALA A 6 -11.64 -19.23 -12.30
CA ALA A 6 -11.35 -17.87 -11.86
C ALA A 6 -12.19 -16.90 -12.69
N CYS A 7 -12.47 -15.74 -12.12
CA CYS A 7 -13.17 -14.65 -12.77
C CYS A 7 -12.16 -13.61 -13.27
N ASN A 8 -12.49 -12.97 -14.39
CA ASN A 8 -11.86 -11.74 -14.86
C ASN A 8 -12.98 -10.75 -15.21
N PHE A 9 -12.62 -9.49 -15.43
CA PHE A 9 -13.56 -8.42 -15.72
C PHE A 9 -13.12 -7.60 -16.93
N ARG A 10 -13.97 -6.68 -17.38
CA ARG A 10 -13.72 -5.83 -18.54
C ARG A 10 -13.78 -4.36 -18.15
N ILE A 11 -12.75 -3.60 -18.47
CA ILE A 11 -12.66 -2.16 -18.27
C ILE A 11 -12.95 -1.49 -19.61
N ASN A 12 -14.01 -0.67 -19.68
CA ASN A 12 -14.43 0.01 -20.91
C ASN A 12 -14.64 -0.94 -22.12
N GLY A 13 -15.05 -2.18 -21.86
CA GLY A 13 -15.30 -3.22 -22.88
C GLY A 13 -14.09 -4.10 -23.20
N GLU A 14 -12.88 -3.70 -22.82
CA GLU A 14 -11.66 -4.50 -23.01
C GLU A 14 -11.39 -5.40 -21.81
N PRO A 15 -10.88 -6.63 -22.00
CA PRO A 15 -10.49 -7.50 -20.89
C PRO A 15 -9.41 -6.83 -20.02
N ASN A 16 -9.56 -6.93 -18.70
CA ASN A 16 -8.47 -6.63 -17.79
C ASN A 16 -7.30 -7.59 -18.06
N THR A 17 -6.08 -7.03 -18.14
CA THR A 17 -4.83 -7.79 -18.31
C THR A 17 -3.97 -7.81 -17.05
N ASP A 18 -4.35 -7.08 -16.01
CA ASP A 18 -3.63 -7.04 -14.74
C ASP A 18 -3.98 -8.27 -13.88
N ILE A 19 -2.97 -9.09 -13.56
CA ILE A 19 -3.14 -10.28 -12.73
C ILE A 19 -3.44 -9.92 -11.27
N GLY A 20 -2.86 -8.84 -10.74
CA GLY A 20 -3.12 -8.36 -9.39
C GLY A 20 -4.60 -8.04 -9.20
N GLU A 21 -5.18 -7.30 -10.14
CA GLU A 21 -6.60 -6.93 -10.11
C GLU A 21 -7.54 -8.14 -10.30
N ALA A 22 -7.13 -9.10 -11.15
CA ALA A 22 -7.86 -10.35 -11.27
C ALA A 22 -7.80 -11.17 -9.97
N ASN A 23 -6.63 -11.25 -9.33
CA ASN A 23 -6.46 -11.91 -8.05
C ASN A 23 -7.31 -11.25 -6.98
N TYR A 24 -7.33 -9.91 -6.96
CA TYR A 24 -8.12 -9.11 -6.04
C TYR A 24 -9.62 -9.42 -6.19
N LEU A 25 -10.16 -9.40 -7.41
CA LEU A 25 -11.55 -9.79 -7.70
C LEU A 25 -11.88 -11.19 -7.15
N ASN A 26 -11.03 -12.18 -7.45
CA ASN A 26 -11.27 -13.56 -7.01
C ASN A 26 -11.19 -13.70 -5.48
N GLN A 27 -10.29 -12.95 -4.83
CA GLN A 27 -10.20 -12.92 -3.37
C GLN A 27 -11.45 -12.30 -2.73
N ARG A 28 -12.00 -11.22 -3.30
CA ARG A 28 -13.24 -10.60 -2.83
C ARG A 28 -14.45 -11.52 -2.96
N ILE A 29 -14.60 -12.16 -4.12
CA ILE A 29 -15.65 -13.18 -4.33
C ILE A 29 -15.49 -14.32 -3.31
N PHE A 30 -14.27 -14.80 -3.08
CA PHE A 30 -14.00 -15.82 -2.09
C PHE A 30 -14.39 -15.38 -0.67
N LYS A 31 -14.00 -14.17 -0.24
CA LYS A 31 -14.36 -13.64 1.10
C LYS A 31 -15.86 -13.65 1.35
N ARG A 32 -16.68 -13.29 0.34
CA ARG A 32 -18.15 -13.32 0.45
C ARG A 32 -18.76 -14.72 0.39
N LEU A 33 -18.05 -15.67 -0.20
CA LEU A 33 -18.50 -17.05 -0.42
C LEU A 33 -17.70 -18.06 0.41
N SER A 34 -17.08 -17.62 1.50
CA SER A 34 -16.37 -18.47 2.45
C SER A 34 -16.65 -17.97 3.86
N TYR A 35 -16.34 -18.81 4.84
CA TYR A 35 -16.44 -18.45 6.25
C TYR A 35 -15.09 -18.65 6.91
N THR A 36 -14.60 -17.60 7.56
CA THR A 36 -13.40 -17.62 8.40
C THR A 36 -13.79 -17.14 9.80
N ILE A 37 -13.37 -17.86 10.84
CA ILE A 37 -13.81 -17.60 12.22
C ILE A 37 -13.35 -16.22 12.71
N GLU A 38 -12.25 -15.71 12.17
CA GLU A 38 -11.51 -14.56 12.69
C GLU A 38 -11.99 -13.20 12.13
N ASP A 39 -12.60 -13.16 10.94
CA ASP A 39 -12.88 -11.88 10.23
C ASP A 39 -14.37 -11.61 9.97
N ASP A 40 -15.25 -12.53 10.33
CA ASP A 40 -16.54 -12.60 9.64
C ASP A 40 -17.72 -12.03 10.44
N LYS A 41 -18.01 -10.75 10.18
CA LYS A 41 -19.22 -10.06 10.68
C LYS A 41 -20.50 -10.54 9.99
N THR A 42 -20.41 -11.27 8.89
CA THR A 42 -21.58 -11.78 8.16
C THR A 42 -22.00 -13.13 8.74
N PRO A 43 -23.26 -13.32 9.13
CA PRO A 43 -23.75 -14.62 9.58
C PRO A 43 -23.55 -15.72 8.53
N ILE A 44 -23.21 -16.93 8.97
CA ILE A 44 -23.11 -18.11 8.09
C ILE A 44 -24.41 -18.32 7.30
N SER A 45 -25.56 -18.02 7.91
CA SER A 45 -26.89 -18.14 7.30
C SER A 45 -27.10 -17.26 6.08
N ASP A 46 -26.36 -16.17 5.96
CA ASP A 46 -26.55 -15.17 4.91
C ASP A 46 -25.73 -15.51 3.65
N ARG A 47 -24.92 -16.58 3.73
CA ARG A 47 -24.10 -17.06 2.63
C ARG A 47 -24.88 -18.00 1.73
N PRO A 48 -25.03 -17.67 0.45
CA PRO A 48 -25.80 -18.50 -0.46
C PRO A 48 -25.06 -19.78 -0.86
N LEU A 49 -23.72 -19.80 -0.83
CA LEU A 49 -22.90 -20.98 -1.10
C LEU A 49 -21.49 -20.82 -0.50
N PHE A 50 -20.76 -21.94 -0.44
CA PHE A 50 -19.38 -21.98 0.04
C PHE A 50 -18.43 -22.44 -1.06
N LEU A 51 -17.37 -21.66 -1.28
CA LEU A 51 -16.24 -21.99 -2.13
C LEU A 51 -14.98 -22.13 -1.28
N THR A 52 -14.02 -22.85 -1.84
CA THR A 52 -12.63 -22.80 -1.38
C THR A 52 -11.80 -22.00 -2.38
N SER A 53 -10.63 -21.53 -2.00
CA SER A 53 -9.71 -20.80 -2.89
C SER A 53 -8.29 -21.32 -2.73
N SER A 54 -7.47 -21.14 -3.75
CA SER A 54 -6.03 -21.43 -3.74
C SER A 54 -5.32 -20.56 -4.78
N SER A 55 -4.01 -20.73 -4.93
CA SER A 55 -3.20 -20.01 -5.90
C SER A 55 -2.44 -20.98 -6.81
N PHE A 56 -2.53 -20.75 -8.12
CA PHE A 56 -1.68 -21.41 -9.09
C PHE A 56 -0.35 -20.68 -9.17
N SER A 57 0.70 -21.27 -8.62
CA SER A 57 2.02 -20.68 -8.73
C SER A 57 2.66 -20.90 -10.10
N GLU A 58 3.31 -19.87 -10.63
CA GLU A 58 3.98 -19.95 -11.94
C GLU A 58 5.06 -21.05 -11.93
N LYS A 59 5.78 -21.18 -10.80
CA LYS A 59 6.79 -22.21 -10.60
C LYS A 59 6.25 -23.64 -10.65
N ALA A 60 5.07 -23.90 -10.07
CA ALA A 60 4.53 -25.26 -10.00
C ALA A 60 3.69 -25.62 -11.24
N TYR A 61 2.92 -24.66 -11.77
CA TYR A 61 1.94 -24.93 -12.83
C TYR A 61 2.45 -24.56 -14.23
N GLY A 62 3.49 -23.72 -14.36
CA GLY A 62 4.17 -23.40 -15.61
C GLY A 62 3.21 -23.16 -16.77
N LYS A 63 3.37 -23.93 -17.86
CA LYS A 63 2.56 -23.82 -19.07
C LYS A 63 1.05 -23.97 -18.82
N CYS A 64 0.62 -24.80 -17.86
CA CYS A 64 -0.79 -24.96 -17.54
C CYS A 64 -1.40 -23.64 -17.08
N LEU A 65 -0.68 -22.90 -16.24
CA LEU A 65 -1.12 -21.59 -15.77
C LEU A 65 -1.10 -20.57 -16.91
N THR A 66 -0.06 -20.58 -17.76
CA THR A 66 0.00 -19.71 -18.94
C THR A 66 -1.22 -19.90 -19.85
N ASP A 67 -1.59 -21.15 -20.12
CA ASP A 67 -2.78 -21.47 -20.94
C ASP A 67 -4.09 -21.05 -20.26
N PHE A 68 -4.17 -21.16 -18.93
CA PHE A 68 -5.33 -20.75 -18.17
C PHE A 68 -5.50 -19.23 -18.14
N LYS A 69 -4.43 -18.47 -17.87
CA LYS A 69 -4.40 -17.00 -17.96
C LYS A 69 -4.81 -16.50 -19.33
N ARG A 70 -4.32 -17.15 -20.40
CA ARG A 70 -4.71 -16.82 -21.77
C ARG A 70 -6.21 -17.02 -22.03
N ARG A 71 -6.80 -18.08 -21.48
CA ARG A 71 -8.26 -18.34 -21.58
C ARG A 71 -9.10 -17.33 -20.79
N LEU A 72 -8.53 -16.74 -19.76
CA LEU A 72 -9.13 -15.65 -18.99
C LEU A 72 -8.89 -14.27 -19.62
N GLU A 73 -8.21 -14.21 -20.79
CA GLU A 73 -7.83 -12.98 -21.48
C GLU A 73 -6.86 -12.08 -20.68
N LEU A 74 -6.25 -12.60 -19.60
CA LEU A 74 -5.24 -11.88 -18.81
C LEU A 74 -3.90 -11.79 -19.53
N SER A 75 -3.65 -12.70 -20.47
CA SER A 75 -2.38 -12.78 -21.19
C SER A 75 -2.61 -13.04 -22.67
N ASN A 76 -1.85 -12.35 -23.51
CA ASN A 76 -1.79 -12.59 -24.95
C ASN A 76 -0.33 -12.61 -25.43
N GLU A 77 -0.10 -12.86 -26.72
CA GLU A 77 1.25 -12.94 -27.27
C GLU A 77 2.03 -11.62 -27.17
N GLN A 78 1.33 -10.48 -27.16
CA GLN A 78 1.95 -9.16 -27.00
C GLN A 78 2.17 -8.79 -25.51
N HIS A 79 1.35 -9.34 -24.61
CA HIS A 79 1.32 -9.03 -23.19
C HIS A 79 1.33 -10.34 -22.37
N PRO A 80 2.52 -10.96 -22.19
CA PRO A 80 2.66 -12.14 -21.34
C PRO A 80 2.43 -11.75 -19.87
N ALA A 81 1.51 -12.41 -19.20
CA ALA A 81 1.14 -12.06 -17.83
C ALA A 81 1.88 -12.95 -16.82
N HIS A 82 2.72 -12.35 -15.99
CA HIS A 82 3.59 -13.03 -15.03
C HIS A 82 3.03 -13.04 -13.60
N GLY A 83 3.46 -14.02 -12.80
CA GLY A 83 3.06 -14.14 -11.39
C GLY A 83 2.01 -15.20 -11.13
N ASP A 84 1.57 -15.30 -9.89
CA ASP A 84 0.65 -16.34 -9.45
C ASP A 84 -0.81 -15.91 -9.67
N LEU A 85 -1.71 -16.87 -9.89
CA LEU A 85 -3.14 -16.59 -10.10
C LEU A 85 -3.99 -17.23 -9.01
N ALA A 86 -4.71 -16.40 -8.26
CA ALA A 86 -5.74 -16.84 -7.33
C ALA A 86 -6.93 -17.43 -8.11
N PHE A 87 -7.45 -18.56 -7.63
CA PHE A 87 -8.58 -19.24 -8.25
C PHE A 87 -9.54 -19.81 -7.21
N LEU A 88 -10.80 -19.89 -7.61
CA LEU A 88 -11.90 -20.44 -6.84
C LEU A 88 -12.07 -21.93 -7.13
N VAL A 89 -12.47 -22.67 -6.12
CA VAL A 89 -12.65 -24.12 -6.18
C VAL A 89 -14.02 -24.49 -5.61
N ASN A 90 -14.81 -25.15 -6.46
CA ASN A 90 -16.04 -25.81 -6.09
C ASN A 90 -15.78 -27.32 -5.97
N VAL A 91 -15.82 -27.84 -4.74
CA VAL A 91 -15.77 -29.28 -4.46
C VAL A 91 -17.18 -29.81 -4.28
N THR A 92 -17.65 -30.59 -5.26
CA THR A 92 -18.98 -31.21 -5.21
C THR A 92 -18.88 -32.64 -4.70
N MET A 93 -19.32 -32.85 -3.46
CA MET A 93 -19.46 -34.17 -2.81
C MET A 93 -20.91 -34.53 -2.50
N SER A 94 -21.82 -33.57 -2.63
CA SER A 94 -23.25 -33.78 -2.38
C SER A 94 -23.81 -34.85 -3.34
N PRO A 95 -24.37 -35.95 -2.84
CA PRO A 95 -25.04 -36.97 -3.66
C PRO A 95 -26.50 -36.59 -3.94
N TRP A 96 -26.99 -35.49 -3.37
CA TRP A 96 -28.37 -35.05 -3.57
C TRP A 96 -28.58 -34.69 -5.05
N PRO A 97 -29.69 -35.16 -5.66
CA PRO A 97 -29.98 -34.82 -7.04
C PRO A 97 -29.99 -33.30 -7.11
N THR A 98 -29.17 -32.77 -8.00
CA THR A 98 -29.13 -31.35 -8.32
C THR A 98 -30.43 -30.99 -9.00
N ASP A 99 -31.50 -30.84 -8.22
CA ASP A 99 -32.78 -30.36 -8.72
C ASP A 99 -32.53 -29.01 -9.39
N SER A 100 -33.02 -28.86 -10.61
CA SER A 100 -32.76 -27.67 -11.45
C SER A 100 -32.97 -26.35 -10.69
N PRO A 101 -34.02 -26.16 -9.87
CA PRO A 101 -34.23 -24.91 -9.14
C PRO A 101 -33.14 -24.62 -8.10
N PHE A 102 -32.57 -25.66 -7.48
CA PHE A 102 -31.53 -25.49 -6.47
C PHE A 102 -30.21 -25.07 -7.11
N LEU A 103 -29.79 -25.72 -8.20
CA LEU A 103 -28.63 -25.29 -8.97
C LEU A 103 -28.80 -23.88 -9.53
N GLU A 104 -29.99 -23.56 -10.06
CA GLU A 104 -30.30 -22.24 -10.59
C GLU A 104 -30.17 -21.15 -9.52
N SER A 105 -30.60 -21.44 -8.29
CA SER A 105 -30.43 -20.51 -7.16
C SER A 105 -28.95 -20.23 -6.86
N PHE A 106 -28.09 -21.26 -6.85
CA PHE A 106 -26.65 -21.07 -6.60
C PHE A 106 -25.97 -20.26 -7.70
N VAL A 107 -26.27 -20.57 -8.97
CA VAL A 107 -25.69 -19.84 -10.10
C VAL A 107 -26.15 -18.38 -10.08
N THR A 108 -27.41 -18.13 -9.76
CA THR A 108 -27.96 -16.78 -9.63
C THR A 108 -27.28 -16.01 -8.50
N SER A 109 -27.12 -16.63 -7.32
CA SER A 109 -26.44 -15.99 -6.19
C SER A 109 -24.96 -15.72 -6.48
N PHE A 110 -24.25 -16.70 -7.06
CA PHE A 110 -22.86 -16.52 -7.46
C PHE A 110 -22.70 -15.38 -8.47
N ARG A 111 -23.55 -15.36 -9.51
CA ARG A 111 -23.55 -14.28 -10.52
C ARG A 111 -23.76 -12.92 -9.86
N LYS A 112 -24.78 -12.77 -9.01
CA LYS A 112 -25.07 -11.51 -8.32
C LYS A 112 -23.86 -11.01 -7.53
N ILE A 113 -23.25 -11.86 -6.71
CA ILE A 113 -22.08 -11.51 -5.92
C ILE A 113 -20.90 -11.14 -6.82
N SER A 114 -20.69 -11.90 -7.90
CA SER A 114 -19.60 -11.63 -8.84
C SER A 114 -19.80 -10.30 -9.57
N GLU A 115 -21.03 -9.97 -9.98
CA GLU A 115 -21.37 -8.69 -10.60
C GLU A 115 -21.17 -7.51 -9.63
N GLU A 116 -21.58 -7.66 -8.37
CA GLU A 116 -21.33 -6.66 -7.31
C GLU A 116 -19.82 -6.42 -7.10
N GLU A 117 -19.02 -7.48 -6.98
CA GLU A 117 -17.57 -7.35 -6.84
C GLU A 117 -16.89 -6.81 -8.10
N VAL A 118 -17.40 -7.14 -9.30
CA VAL A 118 -16.92 -6.54 -10.55
C VAL A 118 -17.17 -5.03 -10.58
N GLN A 119 -18.34 -4.56 -10.15
CA GLN A 119 -18.60 -3.11 -10.07
C GLN A 119 -17.66 -2.42 -9.09
N HIS A 120 -17.36 -3.08 -7.97
CA HIS A 120 -16.42 -2.56 -6.98
C HIS A 120 -15.00 -2.42 -7.57
N VAL A 121 -14.42 -3.50 -8.11
CA VAL A 121 -13.05 -3.42 -8.69
C VAL A 121 -12.99 -2.47 -9.88
N LEU A 122 -14.06 -2.34 -10.67
CA LEU A 122 -14.14 -1.34 -11.74
C LEU A 122 -14.06 0.09 -11.20
N ALA A 123 -14.77 0.39 -10.12
CA ALA A 123 -14.73 1.70 -9.50
C ALA A 123 -13.33 2.04 -8.97
N CYS A 124 -12.60 1.04 -8.47
CA CYS A 124 -11.24 1.21 -7.96
C CYS A 124 -10.18 1.32 -9.08
N ASN A 125 -10.42 0.75 -10.26
CA ASN A 125 -9.50 0.78 -11.40
C ASN A 125 -9.65 1.99 -12.33
N ILE A 126 -10.61 2.88 -12.07
CA ILE A 126 -10.81 4.10 -12.84
C ILE A 126 -10.15 5.27 -12.11
N GLU A 127 -9.12 5.85 -12.71
CA GLU A 127 -8.47 7.05 -12.18
C GLU A 127 -9.43 8.25 -12.24
N LYS A 128 -9.98 8.60 -11.09
CA LYS A 128 -10.87 9.75 -10.86
C LYS A 128 -10.22 10.73 -9.87
N PRO A 129 -10.60 12.02 -9.92
CA PRO A 129 -10.26 12.97 -8.86
C PRO A 129 -10.68 12.43 -7.48
N ASP A 130 -9.82 12.56 -6.47
CA ASP A 130 -10.06 12.05 -5.12
C ASP A 130 -9.39 12.92 -4.05
N PHE A 131 -9.58 12.57 -2.78
CA PHE A 131 -8.88 13.14 -1.64
C PHE A 131 -7.58 12.39 -1.37
N HIS A 132 -6.45 13.06 -1.56
CA HIS A 132 -5.11 12.56 -1.34
C HIS A 132 -4.58 13.09 -0.02
N GLY A 133 -4.49 12.19 0.97
CA GLY A 133 -3.89 12.48 2.26
C GLY A 133 -2.37 12.31 2.23
N PHE A 134 -1.69 13.16 3.00
CA PHE A 134 -0.25 13.12 3.19
C PHE A 134 0.09 13.22 4.67
N VAL A 135 0.91 12.31 5.16
CA VAL A 135 1.52 12.38 6.49
C VAL A 135 2.58 13.48 6.52
N MET A 136 2.52 14.36 7.51
CA MET A 136 3.49 15.45 7.70
C MET A 136 4.70 15.01 8.52
N GLN A 137 5.91 15.40 8.08
CA GLN A 137 7.18 15.14 8.77
C GLN A 137 8.07 16.40 8.82
N CYS A 138 9.05 16.39 9.74
CA CYS A 138 9.97 17.48 10.08
C CYS A 138 9.30 18.73 10.67
N HIS A 139 10.11 19.70 11.14
CA HIS A 139 9.66 20.97 11.71
C HIS A 139 10.03 22.17 10.85
N ASP A 140 11.24 22.16 10.29
CA ASP A 140 11.79 23.32 9.59
C ASP A 140 11.47 23.29 8.10
N LYS A 141 11.85 22.21 7.43
CA LYS A 141 11.48 21.93 6.05
C LYS A 141 10.50 20.77 6.05
N ILE A 142 9.27 21.01 5.62
CA ILE A 142 8.21 20.02 5.70
C ILE A 142 8.31 19.04 4.55
N TYR A 143 8.19 17.76 4.90
CA TYR A 143 8.01 16.67 3.95
C TYR A 143 6.62 16.07 4.15
N LEU A 144 6.00 15.71 3.04
CA LEU A 144 4.64 15.18 2.98
C LEU A 144 4.71 13.82 2.28
N VAL A 145 4.33 12.77 3.00
CA VAL A 145 4.35 11.38 2.52
C VAL A 145 2.92 10.99 2.17
N HIS A 146 2.64 10.75 0.89
CA HIS A 146 1.32 10.32 0.44
C HIS A 146 0.89 9.06 1.19
N ILE A 147 -0.41 8.89 1.44
CA ILE A 147 -0.99 7.67 2.00
C ILE A 147 -1.46 6.82 0.81
N PRO A 148 -0.64 5.87 0.32
CA PRO A 148 -0.97 5.12 -0.89
C PRO A 148 -1.90 3.95 -0.59
N MET A 149 -2.49 3.38 -1.63
CA MET A 149 -3.28 2.15 -1.56
C MET A 149 -2.93 1.25 -2.74
N PHE A 150 -2.81 -0.06 -2.55
CA PHE A 150 -2.50 -1.00 -3.65
C PHE A 150 -3.68 -1.32 -4.55
N ASN A 151 -4.91 -1.08 -4.11
CA ASN A 151 -6.11 -1.54 -4.83
C ASN A 151 -6.95 -0.39 -5.41
N MET A 152 -6.51 0.87 -5.28
CA MET A 152 -7.19 2.05 -5.83
C MET A 152 -6.29 2.80 -6.82
N ALA A 153 -6.64 2.82 -8.10
CA ALA A 153 -5.84 3.42 -9.18
C ALA A 153 -5.47 4.89 -8.94
N ALA A 154 -6.35 5.68 -8.30
CA ALA A 154 -6.05 7.07 -7.92
C ALA A 154 -4.90 7.18 -6.90
N HIS A 155 -4.72 6.15 -6.05
CA HIS A 155 -3.76 6.10 -4.95
C HIS A 155 -2.60 5.11 -5.19
N HIS A 156 -2.47 4.54 -6.39
CA HIS A 156 -1.40 3.61 -6.83
C HIS A 156 -0.03 4.29 -7.00
N TRP A 157 0.33 5.21 -6.10
CA TRP A 157 1.57 5.96 -6.18
C TRP A 157 2.17 6.17 -4.80
N GLN A 158 3.41 5.75 -4.64
CA GLN A 158 4.23 6.15 -3.52
C GLN A 158 4.90 7.48 -3.85
N VAL A 159 4.50 8.53 -3.13
CA VAL A 159 4.93 9.90 -3.39
C VAL A 159 5.41 10.56 -2.10
N ILE A 160 6.57 11.19 -2.19
CA ILE A 160 7.13 12.04 -1.14
C ILE A 160 7.39 13.39 -1.77
N ILE A 161 6.80 14.44 -1.21
CA ILE A 161 7.02 15.82 -1.64
C ILE A 161 7.56 16.65 -0.50
N THR A 162 8.16 17.78 -0.84
CA THR A 162 8.46 18.85 0.10
C THR A 162 7.75 20.13 -0.34
N ALA A 163 7.24 20.88 0.63
CA ALA A 163 6.50 22.10 0.38
C ALA A 163 6.76 23.13 1.49
N GLU A 164 6.59 24.41 1.16
CA GLU A 164 6.67 25.50 2.13
C GLU A 164 5.28 25.79 2.69
N LEU A 165 5.10 25.62 4.00
CA LEU A 165 3.87 26.03 4.67
C LEU A 165 3.83 27.56 4.83
N PRO A 166 2.64 28.20 4.70
CA PRO A 166 2.47 29.59 5.10
C PRO A 166 2.86 29.82 6.57
N GLY A 167 3.38 31.00 6.89
CA GLY A 167 3.97 31.30 8.21
C GLY A 167 3.06 30.95 9.40
N GLU A 168 1.80 31.37 9.36
CA GLU A 168 0.83 31.10 10.44
C GLU A 168 0.55 29.60 10.61
N VAL A 169 0.48 28.85 9.51
CA VAL A 169 0.25 27.40 9.51
C VAL A 169 1.49 26.67 10.02
N LYS A 170 2.69 27.11 9.61
CA LYS A 170 3.96 26.56 10.11
C LYS A 170 4.09 26.73 11.61
N GLU A 171 3.80 27.92 12.13
CA GLU A 171 3.83 28.20 13.57
C GLU A 171 2.82 27.34 14.34
N LEU A 172 1.61 27.17 13.80
CA LEU A 172 0.60 26.29 14.37
C LEU A 172 1.09 24.83 14.42
N TYR A 173 1.57 24.30 13.30
CA TYR A 173 2.06 22.93 13.20
C TYR A 173 3.24 22.67 14.15
N GLN A 174 4.22 23.59 14.20
CA GLN A 174 5.37 23.48 15.12
C GLN A 174 4.93 23.52 16.60
N LYS A 175 3.93 24.35 16.93
CA LYS A 175 3.36 24.37 18.27
C LYS A 175 2.69 23.05 18.62
N LEU A 176 1.85 22.53 17.72
CA LEU A 176 1.11 21.28 17.91
C LEU A 176 2.03 20.07 18.09
N GLN A 177 3.06 19.93 17.25
CA GLN A 177 4.10 18.91 17.37
C GLN A 177 4.86 19.00 18.70
N LYS A 178 5.18 20.21 19.16
CA LYS A 178 5.85 20.40 20.45
C LYS A 178 4.97 20.03 21.64
N GLU A 179 3.66 20.28 21.53
CA GLU A 179 2.68 19.91 22.57
C GLU A 179 2.38 18.41 22.55
N ASN A 180 2.43 17.75 21.38
CA ASN A 180 2.07 16.34 21.18
C ASN A 180 3.07 15.62 20.26
N PRO A 181 4.29 15.30 20.75
CA PRO A 181 5.36 14.75 19.90
C PRO A 181 5.10 13.34 19.35
N ASP A 182 4.14 12.60 19.93
CA ASP A 182 3.75 11.26 19.49
C ASP A 182 2.56 11.26 18.52
N LYS A 183 1.94 12.43 18.25
CA LYS A 183 0.86 12.55 17.30
C LYS A 183 1.39 12.83 15.90
N PHE A 184 0.72 12.28 14.90
CA PHE A 184 0.95 12.66 13.52
C PHE A 184 -0.16 13.57 13.01
N TYR A 185 0.21 14.45 12.09
CA TYR A 185 -0.70 15.36 11.43
C TYR A 185 -0.74 14.99 9.96
N THR A 186 -1.90 15.18 9.34
CA THR A 186 -2.05 14.97 7.91
C THR A 186 -2.39 16.27 7.20
N LEU A 187 -2.06 16.28 5.91
CA LEU A 187 -2.42 17.33 4.98
C LEU A 187 -3.16 16.67 3.81
N ALA A 188 -4.32 17.18 3.43
CA ALA A 188 -5.08 16.67 2.29
C ALA A 188 -5.55 17.81 1.38
N ASN A 189 -5.78 17.54 0.09
CA ASN A 189 -6.48 18.50 -0.76
C ASN A 189 -7.92 18.69 -0.27
N PHE A 190 -8.40 19.94 -0.29
CA PHE A 190 -9.72 20.28 0.24
C PHE A 190 -10.86 19.90 -0.72
N GLU A 191 -10.59 19.88 -2.02
CA GLU A 191 -11.52 19.48 -3.08
C GLU A 191 -10.93 18.30 -3.86
N PRO A 192 -11.74 17.31 -4.30
CA PRO A 192 -11.23 16.16 -5.06
C PRO A 192 -10.44 16.56 -6.31
N GLU A 193 -9.24 16.01 -6.47
CA GLU A 193 -8.34 16.30 -7.60
C GLU A 193 -7.51 15.05 -7.92
N LYS A 194 -6.94 14.97 -9.13
CA LYS A 194 -5.98 13.92 -9.46
C LYS A 194 -4.63 14.21 -8.81
N LEU A 195 -4.00 13.19 -8.22
CA LEU A 195 -2.67 13.30 -7.63
C LEU A 195 -1.65 13.95 -8.58
N GLY A 196 -1.62 13.58 -9.86
CA GLY A 196 -0.72 14.18 -10.84
C GLY A 196 -0.87 15.71 -10.94
N ASN A 197 -2.10 16.22 -10.95
CA ASN A 197 -2.39 17.65 -11.01
C ASN A 197 -1.97 18.35 -9.72
N LEU A 198 -2.16 17.72 -8.56
CA LEU A 198 -1.74 18.26 -7.27
C LEU A 198 -0.23 18.51 -7.23
N LEU A 199 0.57 17.56 -7.74
CA LEU A 199 2.03 17.62 -7.75
C LEU A 199 2.59 18.69 -8.69
N GLU A 200 1.82 19.10 -9.69
CA GLU A 200 2.18 20.15 -10.65
C GLU A 200 1.62 21.52 -10.25
N SER A 201 0.69 21.56 -9.29
CA SER A 201 0.02 22.80 -8.88
C SER A 201 0.96 23.75 -8.14
N THR A 202 0.80 25.06 -8.39
CA THR A 202 1.56 26.11 -7.70
C THR A 202 0.60 27.18 -7.17
N GLY A 203 0.20 27.05 -5.90
CA GLY A 203 -0.62 28.06 -5.23
C GLY A 203 -2.09 28.13 -5.66
N ASP A 204 -2.58 27.21 -6.49
CA ASP A 204 -3.96 27.22 -6.97
C ASP A 204 -4.88 26.33 -6.14
N VAL A 205 -4.36 25.19 -5.66
CA VAL A 205 -5.10 24.20 -4.88
C VAL A 205 -5.11 24.56 -3.40
N GLU A 206 -6.28 24.41 -2.78
CA GLU A 206 -6.45 24.53 -1.34
C GLU A 206 -6.26 23.17 -0.67
N PHE A 207 -5.53 23.18 0.44
CA PHE A 207 -5.26 22.05 1.29
C PHE A 207 -5.78 22.31 2.70
N CYS A 208 -6.12 21.25 3.41
CA CYS A 208 -6.43 21.26 4.82
C CYS A 208 -5.38 20.50 5.62
N MET A 209 -5.18 20.92 6.88
CA MET A 209 -4.34 20.23 7.86
C MET A 209 -5.23 19.68 8.97
N ASP A 210 -5.00 18.42 9.35
CA ASP A 210 -5.84 17.66 10.28
C ASP A 210 -5.01 16.96 11.38
N ASP A 211 -5.64 16.68 12.52
CA ASP A 211 -5.07 15.85 13.61
C ASP A 211 -5.29 14.37 13.27
N GLY A 212 -4.23 13.66 12.92
CA GLY A 212 -4.33 12.29 12.40
C GLY A 212 -5.08 12.22 11.08
N ILE A 213 -5.80 11.11 10.87
CA ILE A 213 -6.71 10.94 9.72
C ILE A 213 -8.10 11.41 10.13
N PRO A 214 -8.67 12.44 9.48
CA PRO A 214 -9.94 13.01 9.89
C PRO A 214 -11.10 12.03 9.65
N ALA A 215 -12.07 12.03 10.56
CA ALA A 215 -13.37 11.40 10.31
C ALA A 215 -14.19 12.25 9.31
N ASP A 216 -15.13 11.62 8.62
CA ASP A 216 -16.01 12.30 7.67
C ASP A 216 -16.69 13.52 8.29
N GLY A 217 -16.46 14.69 7.68
CA GLY A 217 -17.05 15.97 8.10
C GLY A 217 -16.39 16.63 9.30
N ALA A 218 -15.21 16.16 9.75
CA ALA A 218 -14.40 16.87 10.73
C ALA A 218 -13.96 18.26 10.21
N GLU A 219 -13.96 19.25 11.09
CA GLU A 219 -13.44 20.59 10.76
C GLU A 219 -11.90 20.56 10.83
N PRO A 220 -11.21 21.02 9.78
CA PRO A 220 -9.76 21.00 9.75
C PRO A 220 -9.14 22.03 10.67
N LEU A 221 -7.91 21.77 11.11
CA LEU A 221 -7.13 22.68 11.95
C LEU A 221 -6.75 23.97 11.23
N ALA A 222 -6.50 23.87 9.92
CA ALA A 222 -6.22 25.00 9.05
C ALA A 222 -6.57 24.69 7.60
N LYS A 223 -6.90 25.74 6.83
CA LYS A 223 -7.04 25.69 5.37
C LYS A 223 -6.11 26.71 4.74
N PHE A 224 -5.39 26.31 3.70
CA PHE A 224 -4.37 27.15 3.09
C PHE A 224 -3.95 26.63 1.72
N LYS A 225 -3.14 27.42 1.01
CA LYS A 225 -2.55 27.00 -0.27
C LYS A 225 -1.07 26.75 -0.12
N LEU A 226 -0.57 25.76 -0.86
CA LEU A 226 0.86 25.48 -0.95
C LEU A 226 1.46 26.29 -2.12
N PRO A 227 2.40 27.23 -1.86
CA PRO A 227 2.96 28.09 -2.89
C PRO A 227 3.86 27.31 -3.85
N LYS A 228 4.55 26.28 -3.37
CA LYS A 228 5.50 25.49 -4.14
C LYS A 228 5.58 24.07 -3.60
N ILE A 229 5.47 23.11 -4.50
CA ILE A 229 5.64 21.67 -4.24
C ILE A 229 6.83 21.18 -5.05
N GLU A 230 7.72 20.44 -4.41
CA GLU A 230 8.83 19.73 -5.06
C GLU A 230 8.70 18.24 -4.80
N VAL A 231 8.75 17.44 -5.86
CA VAL A 231 8.68 15.97 -5.76
C VAL A 231 10.07 15.42 -5.42
N VAL A 232 10.16 14.68 -4.32
CA VAL A 232 11.37 13.98 -3.87
C VAL A 232 11.34 12.54 -4.39
N VAL A 233 10.25 11.83 -4.13
CA VAL A 233 10.01 10.47 -4.61
C VAL A 233 8.68 10.43 -5.33
N LYS A 234 8.64 9.77 -6.48
CA LYS A 234 7.42 9.38 -7.18
C LYS A 234 7.64 8.03 -7.84
N ARG A 235 6.90 7.02 -7.39
CA ARG A 235 6.96 5.66 -7.90
C ARG A 235 5.56 5.09 -8.04
N SER A 236 5.34 4.40 -9.15
CA SER A 236 4.11 3.66 -9.40
C SER A 236 4.05 2.44 -8.49
N MET A 237 2.85 2.13 -8.00
CA MET A 237 2.52 0.92 -7.25
C MET A 237 1.57 0.01 -8.03
N SER A 238 1.35 0.29 -9.32
CA SER A 238 0.66 -0.61 -10.25
C SER A 238 1.32 -1.99 -10.24
N TYR A 239 0.55 -3.05 -10.37
CA TYR A 239 1.04 -4.42 -10.23
C TYR A 239 2.22 -4.75 -11.15
N ASP A 240 2.19 -4.29 -12.41
CA ASP A 240 3.28 -4.49 -13.38
C ASP A 240 4.59 -3.78 -12.98
N ASP A 241 4.49 -2.72 -12.18
CA ASP A 241 5.63 -2.01 -11.65
C ASP A 241 6.12 -2.60 -10.33
N LEU A 242 5.41 -3.54 -9.69
CA LEU A 242 5.84 -4.16 -8.43
C LEU A 242 6.90 -5.27 -8.65
N ASP A 243 7.70 -5.49 -7.63
CA ASP A 243 8.65 -6.59 -7.56
C ASP A 243 7.89 -7.91 -7.35
N LYS A 244 8.36 -8.97 -8.03
CA LYS A 244 7.72 -10.31 -7.97
C LYS A 244 7.87 -11.02 -6.62
N LYS A 245 8.75 -10.54 -5.77
CA LYS A 245 9.05 -11.08 -4.44
C LYS A 245 9.50 -9.96 -3.53
N TYR A 246 9.22 -10.10 -2.24
CA TYR A 246 9.83 -9.26 -1.23
C TYR A 246 11.36 -9.38 -1.29
N GLN A 247 12.02 -8.27 -0.97
CA GLN A 247 13.46 -8.26 -0.82
C GLN A 247 13.86 -8.93 0.50
N ASP A 248 15.06 -9.50 0.53
CA ASP A 248 15.55 -10.17 1.74
C ASP A 248 15.79 -9.19 2.89
N ARG A 249 15.90 -7.89 2.58
CA ARG A 249 16.21 -6.79 3.50
C ARG A 249 15.20 -5.67 3.31
N MET A 250 14.74 -5.09 4.42
CA MET A 250 13.77 -3.98 4.37
C MET A 250 14.45 -2.69 3.93
N ALA A 251 13.89 -2.05 2.90
CA ALA A 251 14.43 -0.82 2.32
C ALA A 251 13.54 0.38 2.62
N PHE A 252 14.14 1.53 2.88
CA PHE A 252 13.47 2.80 3.16
C PHE A 252 14.01 3.88 2.24
N TYR A 253 13.14 4.76 1.74
CA TYR A 253 13.56 6.07 1.27
C TYR A 253 14.06 6.86 2.46
N LEU A 254 15.28 7.38 2.38
CA LEU A 254 15.90 8.26 3.36
C LEU A 254 16.05 9.65 2.75
N TYR A 255 15.42 10.66 3.35
CA TYR A 255 15.33 12.01 2.80
C TYR A 255 15.32 13.07 3.91
N GLY A 256 15.50 14.33 3.53
CA GLY A 256 15.54 15.44 4.48
C GLY A 256 16.82 16.25 4.35
N SER A 257 17.45 16.50 5.48
CA SER A 257 18.73 17.19 5.63
C SER A 257 19.54 16.57 6.77
N ASN A 258 20.80 16.96 6.93
CA ASN A 258 21.60 16.52 8.07
C ASN A 258 21.07 17.02 9.43
N ALA A 259 20.22 18.06 9.43
CA ALA A 259 19.57 18.56 10.64
C ALA A 259 18.32 17.75 11.02
N GLU A 260 17.49 17.43 10.02
CA GLU A 260 16.28 16.62 10.17
C GLU A 260 16.17 15.67 8.97
N ALA A 261 16.33 14.37 9.21
CA ALA A 261 16.19 13.32 8.21
C ALA A 261 15.03 12.39 8.58
N ASN A 262 14.36 11.82 7.58
CA ASN A 262 13.20 10.95 7.74
C ASN A 262 13.35 9.69 6.91
N ILE A 263 12.55 8.68 7.24
CA ILE A 263 12.44 7.47 6.46
C ILE A 263 10.99 7.16 6.07
N ASP A 264 10.81 6.52 4.92
CA ASP A 264 9.53 5.93 4.48
C ASP A 264 9.78 4.60 3.78
N HIS A 265 9.05 3.55 4.18
CA HIS A 265 9.27 2.18 3.70
C HIS A 265 8.99 2.04 2.20
N VAL A 266 9.88 1.38 1.46
CA VAL A 266 9.79 1.22 0.01
C VAL A 266 8.73 0.17 -0.35
N LEU A 267 7.58 0.60 -0.90
CA LEU A 267 6.43 -0.26 -1.17
C LEU A 267 6.52 -0.90 -2.56
N ARG A 268 7.25 -2.01 -2.64
CA ARG A 268 7.54 -2.70 -3.93
C ARG A 268 6.92 -4.07 -4.06
N THR A 269 6.21 -4.56 -3.05
CA THR A 269 5.46 -5.81 -3.10
C THR A 269 4.19 -5.64 -2.27
N SER A 270 3.09 -6.27 -2.70
CA SER A 270 1.80 -6.26 -2.01
C SER A 270 1.46 -7.69 -1.52
N PRO A 271 0.87 -7.84 -0.32
CA PRO A 271 0.48 -6.79 0.64
C PRO A 271 1.67 -6.17 1.39
N ASN A 272 1.53 -4.98 1.96
CA ASN A 272 2.58 -4.36 2.80
C ASN A 272 2.05 -3.27 3.73
N ALA A 273 2.88 -2.69 4.59
CA ALA A 273 2.50 -1.52 5.38
C ALA A 273 3.31 -0.27 5.02
N GLN A 274 2.66 0.89 5.09
CA GLN A 274 3.33 2.18 5.14
C GLN A 274 3.98 2.31 6.51
N LEU A 275 5.31 2.41 6.53
CA LEU A 275 6.10 2.60 7.75
C LEU A 275 6.92 3.87 7.57
N SER A 276 6.52 4.95 8.24
CA SER A 276 7.14 6.28 8.08
C SER A 276 7.68 6.76 9.42
N GLY A 277 8.99 7.06 9.46
CA GLY A 277 9.69 7.54 10.64
C GLY A 277 10.16 8.98 10.48
N ASP A 278 9.82 9.84 11.44
CA ASP A 278 10.20 11.25 11.47
C ASP A 278 11.52 11.44 12.26
N ARG A 279 12.36 12.39 11.83
CA ARG A 279 13.57 12.85 12.53
C ARG A 279 14.48 11.70 13.01
N VAL A 280 14.86 10.79 12.14
CA VAL A 280 15.78 9.70 12.48
C VAL A 280 17.19 10.22 12.81
N LYS A 281 17.87 9.54 13.74
CA LYS A 281 19.29 9.79 14.05
C LYS A 281 20.14 9.01 13.06
N LEU A 282 21.01 9.72 12.34
CA LEU A 282 21.94 9.14 11.39
C LEU A 282 23.37 9.21 11.95
N ASN A 283 24.01 8.06 12.06
CA ASN A 283 25.44 7.96 12.28
C ASN A 283 26.03 7.20 11.10
N LEU A 284 26.24 7.87 9.97
CA LEU A 284 26.66 7.27 8.70
C LEU A 284 28.12 7.58 8.36
N GLU A 285 28.83 6.62 7.79
CA GLU A 285 30.20 6.79 7.29
C GLU A 285 30.30 6.42 5.79
N PRO A 286 30.70 7.36 4.91
CA PRO A 286 30.77 8.80 5.15
C PRO A 286 29.39 9.42 5.43
N ALA A 287 29.37 10.60 6.06
CA ALA A 287 28.15 11.37 6.21
C ALA A 287 27.58 11.78 4.84
N LEU A 288 26.26 11.75 4.71
CA LEU A 288 25.57 12.17 3.49
C LEU A 288 25.50 13.70 3.39
N SER A 289 25.52 14.23 2.18
CA SER A 289 25.27 15.67 1.97
C SER A 289 23.77 16.00 2.03
N ASP A 290 23.44 17.25 2.35
CA ASP A 290 22.05 17.73 2.28
C ASP A 290 21.49 17.63 0.85
N GLU A 291 22.34 17.68 -0.17
CA GLU A 291 21.91 17.48 -1.57
C GLU A 291 21.47 16.02 -1.82
N GLN A 292 22.19 15.05 -1.25
CA GLN A 292 21.82 13.63 -1.35
C GLN A 292 20.50 13.38 -0.60
N LEU A 293 20.39 13.84 0.64
CA LEU A 293 19.16 13.71 1.44
C LEU A 293 17.99 14.48 0.81
N GLY A 294 18.24 15.63 0.19
CA GLY A 294 17.23 16.41 -0.49
C GLY A 294 16.64 15.74 -1.74
N LYS A 295 17.41 14.85 -2.39
CA LYS A 295 16.96 14.05 -3.55
C LYS A 295 16.24 12.76 -3.15
N GLY A 296 16.38 12.33 -1.90
CA GLY A 296 15.96 11.01 -1.44
C GLY A 296 16.93 9.92 -1.90
N VAL A 297 17.54 9.24 -0.94
CA VAL A 297 18.38 8.05 -1.14
C VAL A 297 17.65 6.81 -0.61
N VAL A 298 18.24 5.63 -0.74
CA VAL A 298 17.65 4.40 -0.20
C VAL A 298 18.54 3.86 0.93
N ALA A 299 18.00 3.76 2.13
CA ALA A 299 18.64 3.10 3.28
C ALA A 299 18.06 1.70 3.45
N VAL A 300 18.92 0.69 3.50
CA VAL A 300 18.55 -0.71 3.67
C VAL A 300 18.96 -1.16 5.06
N LEU A 301 17.99 -1.65 5.85
CA LEU A 301 18.25 -2.19 7.18
C LEU A 301 18.85 -3.59 7.03
N GLU A 302 20.09 -3.78 7.50
CA GLU A 302 20.86 -5.01 7.35
C GLU A 302 20.39 -6.15 8.27
N ASP A 303 19.65 -5.80 9.31
CA ASP A 303 19.17 -6.67 10.37
C ASP A 303 17.67 -7.01 10.26
N VAL A 304 16.90 -6.26 9.47
CA VAL A 304 15.47 -6.50 9.23
C VAL A 304 15.27 -7.31 7.95
N PHE A 305 14.85 -8.57 8.10
CA PHE A 305 14.63 -9.49 6.98
C PHE A 305 13.19 -9.45 6.48
N GLU A 306 12.83 -8.46 5.66
CA GLU A 306 11.43 -8.23 5.23
C GLU A 306 10.74 -9.51 4.72
N ASN A 307 11.31 -10.18 3.71
CA ASN A 307 10.74 -11.43 3.16
C ASN A 307 10.45 -12.52 4.22
N SER A 308 11.18 -12.53 5.34
CA SER A 308 10.99 -13.55 6.40
C SER A 308 9.89 -13.19 7.40
N ILE A 309 9.48 -11.93 7.44
CA ILE A 309 8.48 -11.41 8.39
C ILE A 309 7.18 -10.97 7.69
N GLN A 310 7.03 -11.24 6.39
CA GLN A 310 5.82 -10.93 5.63
C GLN A 310 4.80 -12.08 5.68
N PRO A 311 3.48 -11.79 5.76
CA PRO A 311 2.87 -10.49 6.06
C PRO A 311 3.35 -9.92 7.40
N LEU A 312 3.56 -8.61 7.47
CA LEU A 312 4.11 -7.94 8.66
C LEU A 312 3.32 -8.31 9.93
N PRO A 313 3.99 -8.49 11.09
CA PRO A 313 3.32 -8.81 12.34
C PRO A 313 2.29 -7.74 12.73
N GLN A 314 1.12 -8.18 13.18
CA GLN A 314 0.01 -7.31 13.58
C GLN A 314 -0.44 -7.59 15.01
N GLU A 315 -1.06 -6.60 15.63
CA GLU A 315 -1.76 -6.71 16.91
C GLU A 315 -3.00 -5.83 16.92
N GLU A 316 -3.97 -6.16 17.78
CA GLU A 316 -5.13 -5.29 18.02
C GLU A 316 -4.74 -4.16 18.97
N ASN A 317 -5.05 -2.92 18.59
CA ASN A 317 -4.95 -1.78 19.49
C ASN A 317 -6.11 -1.74 20.51
N GLU A 318 -6.12 -0.75 21.41
CA GLU A 318 -7.17 -0.60 22.44
C GLU A 318 -8.60 -0.46 21.87
N GLU A 319 -8.72 -0.05 20.60
CA GLU A 319 -9.98 0.11 19.88
C GLU A 319 -10.38 -1.15 19.08
N GLY A 320 -9.59 -2.23 19.17
CA GLY A 320 -9.82 -3.48 18.44
C GLY A 320 -9.47 -3.40 16.96
N THR A 321 -8.67 -2.42 16.55
CA THR A 321 -8.18 -2.27 15.17
C THR A 321 -6.82 -2.94 15.02
N LEU A 322 -6.65 -3.75 13.98
CA LEU A 322 -5.36 -4.37 13.65
C LEU A 322 -4.37 -3.30 13.19
N VAL A 323 -3.24 -3.21 13.89
CA VAL A 323 -2.12 -2.32 13.60
C VAL A 323 -0.84 -3.14 13.47
N VAL A 324 0.17 -2.59 12.80
CA VAL A 324 1.47 -3.25 12.71
C VAL A 324 2.15 -3.24 14.08
N LYS A 325 2.57 -4.41 14.54
CA LYS A 325 3.33 -4.58 15.78
C LYS A 325 4.80 -4.24 15.53
N THR A 326 5.15 -2.97 15.63
CA THR A 326 6.49 -2.47 15.28
C THR A 326 7.62 -2.99 16.19
N ASP A 327 7.29 -3.39 17.42
CA ASP A 327 8.21 -3.99 18.38
C ASP A 327 8.38 -5.50 18.23
N ALA A 328 7.75 -6.11 17.21
CA ALA A 328 7.84 -7.54 16.97
C ALA A 328 9.30 -7.99 16.74
N PRO A 329 9.68 -9.18 17.23
CA PRO A 329 11.01 -9.74 16.97
C PRO A 329 11.29 -9.83 15.47
N GLY A 330 12.42 -9.25 15.05
CA GLY A 330 12.84 -9.21 13.64
C GLY A 330 12.39 -7.98 12.86
N LEU A 331 11.42 -7.20 13.36
CA LEU A 331 11.07 -5.88 12.83
C LEU A 331 11.73 -4.78 13.68
N SER A 332 11.42 -4.74 14.98
CA SER A 332 12.08 -3.88 15.98
C SER A 332 12.19 -2.39 15.61
N LEU A 333 11.22 -1.85 14.87
CA LEU A 333 11.12 -0.44 14.49
C LEU A 333 10.57 0.38 15.68
N VAL A 334 11.37 0.50 16.73
CA VAL A 334 11.06 1.23 17.96
C VAL A 334 12.08 2.33 18.24
N PRO A 335 11.72 3.38 19.00
CA PRO A 335 12.62 4.47 19.34
C PRO A 335 13.94 3.98 19.98
N ASP A 336 15.04 4.64 19.63
CA ASP A 336 16.39 4.39 20.12
C ASP A 336 16.96 2.98 19.87
N HIS A 337 16.26 2.12 19.11
CA HIS A 337 16.85 0.90 18.56
C HIS A 337 17.77 1.27 17.38
N GLU A 338 19.01 0.79 17.43
CA GLU A 338 20.01 1.03 16.40
C GLU A 338 19.96 -0.09 15.35
N HIS A 339 19.59 0.28 14.13
CA HIS A 339 19.68 -0.60 12.96
C HIS A 339 20.99 -0.35 12.22
N ARG A 340 21.64 -1.44 11.82
CA ARG A 340 22.76 -1.35 10.88
C ARG A 340 22.21 -1.05 9.50
N VAL A 341 22.74 -0.03 8.81
CA VAL A 341 22.22 0.39 7.52
C VAL A 341 23.28 0.52 6.45
N SER A 342 22.91 0.12 5.24
CA SER A 342 23.63 0.38 4.00
C SER A 342 22.81 1.32 3.12
N VAL A 343 23.41 2.43 2.66
CA VAL A 343 22.74 3.47 1.88
C VAL A 343 23.17 3.43 0.42
N TYR A 344 22.21 3.58 -0.50
CA TYR A 344 22.37 3.55 -1.95
C TYR A 344 21.77 4.82 -2.57
N ASN A 345 22.22 5.23 -3.76
CA ASN A 345 21.67 6.44 -4.37
C ASN A 345 20.18 6.30 -4.71
N ASN A 346 19.73 5.10 -5.03
CA ASN A 346 18.35 4.79 -5.39
C ASN A 346 18.08 3.28 -5.21
N TYR A 347 16.83 2.86 -5.42
CA TYR A 347 16.40 1.47 -5.23
C TYR A 347 16.99 0.52 -6.29
N ASP A 348 17.17 0.97 -7.53
CA ASP A 348 17.75 0.15 -8.59
C ASP A 348 19.23 -0.16 -8.34
N ASP A 349 19.98 0.80 -7.77
CA ASP A 349 21.36 0.61 -7.31
C ASP A 349 21.44 -0.49 -6.23
N PHE A 350 20.48 -0.53 -5.30
CA PHE A 350 20.37 -1.58 -4.30
C PHE A 350 20.10 -2.94 -4.96
N LEU A 351 19.07 -3.04 -5.80
CA LEU A 351 18.73 -4.29 -6.50
C LEU A 351 19.86 -4.78 -7.41
N GLY A 352 20.60 -3.85 -8.03
CA GLY A 352 21.75 -4.14 -8.89
C GLY A 352 22.99 -4.61 -8.14
N GLY A 353 22.97 -4.62 -6.79
CA GLY A 353 24.11 -5.04 -5.97
C GLY A 353 25.30 -4.08 -6.07
N THR A 354 25.03 -2.79 -6.31
CA THR A 354 26.07 -1.76 -6.30
C THR A 354 26.67 -1.62 -4.89
N LYS A 355 27.82 -0.93 -4.78
CA LYS A 355 28.39 -0.68 -3.45
C LYS A 355 27.60 0.43 -2.74
N PRO A 356 27.32 0.29 -1.43
CA PRO A 356 26.73 1.37 -0.65
C PRO A 356 27.58 2.65 -0.72
N ILE A 357 26.92 3.80 -0.77
CA ILE A 357 27.56 5.12 -0.74
C ILE A 357 27.90 5.56 0.68
N ALA A 358 27.18 5.02 1.68
CA ALA A 358 27.43 5.21 3.10
C ALA A 358 26.90 3.99 3.86
N SER A 359 27.47 3.73 5.02
CA SER A 359 26.97 2.69 5.91
C SER A 359 27.35 3.04 7.34
N CYS A 360 26.45 2.85 8.28
CA CYS A 360 26.76 2.63 9.70
C CYS A 360 25.43 2.42 10.43
N ASP A 361 24.95 3.35 11.25
CA ASP A 361 23.78 3.10 12.11
C ASP A 361 22.69 4.16 11.91
N LEU A 362 21.44 3.71 12.01
CA LEU A 362 20.23 4.52 11.99
C LEU A 362 19.36 4.15 13.19
N SER A 363 18.86 5.14 13.93
CA SER A 363 17.87 4.91 14.99
C SER A 363 16.69 5.86 14.88
N LEU A 364 15.52 5.35 15.26
CA LEU A 364 14.28 6.12 15.32
C LEU A 364 14.31 7.03 16.57
N THR A 365 13.75 8.23 16.47
CA THR A 365 13.66 9.15 17.63
C THR A 365 12.29 9.13 18.30
N SER A 366 11.25 8.78 17.55
CA SER A 366 9.87 8.66 18.00
C SER A 366 9.25 7.39 17.44
N LYS A 367 8.02 7.12 17.87
CA LYS A 367 7.21 6.08 17.23
C LYS A 367 7.04 6.38 15.74
N ILE A 368 7.03 5.33 14.94
CA ILE A 368 6.74 5.43 13.51
C ILE A 368 5.23 5.41 13.28
N ILE A 369 4.82 6.01 12.17
CA ILE A 369 3.49 5.81 11.63
C ILE A 369 3.52 4.48 10.90
N ALA A 370 2.59 3.59 11.25
CA ALA A 370 2.53 2.26 10.71
C ALA A 370 1.09 1.94 10.30
N ASP A 371 0.81 2.00 9.00
CA ASP A 371 -0.49 1.71 8.44
C ASP A 371 -0.44 0.47 7.53
N TRP A 372 -1.08 -0.59 8.00
CA TRP A 372 -1.38 -1.77 7.18
C TRP A 372 -2.77 -1.65 6.53
N GLY A 373 -3.69 -0.99 7.21
CA GLY A 373 -5.09 -0.94 6.82
C GLY A 373 -5.22 -0.28 5.47
N MET A 374 -5.00 1.03 5.39
CA MET A 374 -5.32 1.79 4.17
C MET A 374 -4.50 1.32 2.98
N VAL A 375 -3.21 1.02 3.19
CA VAL A 375 -2.33 0.52 2.13
C VAL A 375 -2.85 -0.73 1.44
N ASN A 376 -3.51 -1.63 2.18
CA ASN A 376 -4.06 -2.88 1.64
C ASN A 376 -5.59 -2.89 1.51
N MET A 377 -6.29 -1.83 1.94
CA MET A 377 -7.74 -1.69 1.86
C MET A 377 -8.21 -1.23 0.48
N ASP A 378 -9.53 -1.32 0.29
CA ASP A 378 -10.37 -0.65 -0.70
C ASP A 378 -11.13 0.53 -0.11
#